data_AF-A0A1Y4H5B7-F1
#
_entry.id   AF-A0A1Y4H5B7-F1
#
_cell.length_a   1.000
_cell.length_b   1.000
_cell.length_c   1.000
_cell.angle_alpha   90.00
_cell.angle_beta   90.00
_cell.angle_gamma   90.00
#
_symmetry.space_group_name_H-M   'P 1'
#
loop_
_entity.id
_entity.type
_entity.pdbx_description
1 polymer ?
#
loop_
_entity_poly.entity_id
_entity_poly.type
_entity_poly.pdbx_seq_one_letter_code
_entity_poly.pdbx_strand_id
1 'polypeptide(L)'
;MENKQDYDDEFIVNLTIDGSPYEEVEVKVTDPQKTIRDQIASIVAVFELPKLDNGGNPIQYLLGQFMDDGEDKILEFEDVDGREQALIDYNIQPGDHLHLISVPIAG
;
A
#
# COMPACT_ATOMS: atom_id res chain seq x y z
N MET A 1 14.98 -20.20 -32.92
CA MET A 1 15.38 -19.30 -31.83
C MET A 1 14.09 -18.83 -31.21
N GLU A 2 13.74 -19.38 -30.06
CA GLU A 2 12.56 -18.97 -29.30
C GLU A 2 12.84 -17.55 -28.79
N ASN A 3 12.06 -16.58 -29.26
CA ASN A 3 12.04 -15.26 -28.66
C ASN A 3 11.45 -15.43 -27.26
N LYS A 4 12.30 -15.59 -26.24
CA LYS A 4 11.93 -15.29 -24.87
C LYS A 4 11.62 -13.80 -24.82
N GLN A 5 10.34 -13.47 -24.86
CA GLN A 5 9.88 -12.21 -24.33
C GLN A 5 10.02 -12.34 -22.81
N ASP A 6 11.11 -11.81 -22.26
CA ASP A 6 11.22 -11.53 -20.84
C ASP A 6 10.22 -10.41 -20.53
N TYR A 7 8.95 -10.77 -20.35
CA TYR A 7 8.02 -9.95 -19.59
C TYR A 7 8.40 -10.13 -18.12
N ASP A 8 9.49 -9.48 -17.71
CA ASP A 8 9.64 -9.02 -16.33
C ASP A 8 8.57 -7.93 -16.14
N ASP A 9 7.29 -8.31 -16.11
CA ASP A 9 6.20 -7.42 -15.69
C ASP A 9 6.34 -7.28 -14.17
N GLU A 10 7.37 -6.53 -13.75
CA GLU A 10 7.56 -6.18 -12.35
C GLU A 10 6.31 -5.40 -11.91
N PHE A 11 5.56 -5.95 -10.96
CA PHE A 11 4.42 -5.25 -10.37
C PHE A 11 4.97 -4.11 -9.50
N ILE A 12 5.23 -2.97 -10.12
CA ILE A 12 5.72 -1.75 -9.49
C ILE A 12 4.55 -0.80 -9.32
N VAL A 13 4.39 -0.21 -8.14
CA VAL A 13 3.41 0.85 -7.86
C VAL A 13 4.13 2.10 -7.37
N ASN A 14 3.53 3.26 -7.61
CA ASN A 14 3.99 4.51 -7.03
C ASN A 14 3.40 4.65 -5.63
N LEU A 15 4.22 4.93 -4.63
CA LEU A 15 3.80 5.06 -3.23
C LEU A 15 4.19 6.42 -2.68
N THR A 16 3.20 7.18 -2.21
CA THR A 16 3.42 8.35 -1.34
C THR A 16 3.28 7.92 0.11
N ILE A 17 4.20 8.32 0.98
CA ILE A 17 4.15 7.97 2.41
C ILE A 17 3.92 9.24 3.21
N ASP A 18 2.70 9.42 3.72
CA ASP A 18 2.32 10.63 4.45
C ASP A 18 3.16 10.83 5.71
N GLY A 19 3.62 12.06 5.92
CA GLY A 19 4.45 12.42 7.07
C GLY A 19 5.89 11.91 7.00
N SER A 20 6.33 11.40 5.84
CA SER A 20 7.72 11.00 5.59
C SER A 20 8.43 11.99 4.66
N PRO A 21 9.78 11.96 4.55
CA PRO A 21 10.51 12.75 3.56
C PRO A 21 10.38 12.17 2.13
N TYR A 22 9.71 11.03 1.97
CA TYR A 22 9.49 10.39 0.68
C TYR A 22 8.21 10.96 0.05
N GLU A 23 8.36 11.93 -0.86
CA GLU A 23 7.22 12.52 -1.58
C GLU A 23 6.55 11.48 -2.51
N GLU A 24 7.35 10.67 -3.21
CA GLU A 24 6.88 9.59 -4.09
C GLU A 24 8.02 8.58 -4.29
N VAL A 25 7.75 7.29 -4.13
CA VAL A 25 8.72 6.20 -4.32
C VAL A 25 8.12 5.05 -5.11
N GLU A 26 8.87 4.51 -6.06
CA GLU A 26 8.48 3.27 -6.76
C GLU A 26 8.77 2.06 -5.86
N VAL A 27 7.74 1.25 -5.61
CA VAL A 27 7.86 0.03 -4.79
C VAL A 27 7.46 -1.21 -5.60
N LYS A 28 8.32 -2.22 -5.55
CA LYS A 28 8.05 -3.52 -6.16
C LYS A 28 7.18 -4.37 -5.23
N VAL A 29 5.97 -4.70 -5.69
CA VAL A 29 5.08 -5.66 -5.05
C VAL A 29 5.50 -7.06 -5.48
N THR A 30 6.00 -7.84 -4.52
CA THR A 30 6.49 -9.21 -4.79
C THR A 30 5.36 -10.23 -4.89
N ASP A 31 4.21 -9.95 -4.27
CA ASP A 31 3.02 -10.78 -4.32
C ASP A 31 1.77 -9.91 -4.10
N PRO A 32 1.00 -9.59 -5.16
CA PRO A 32 -0.20 -8.75 -5.05
C PRO A 32 -1.40 -9.48 -4.42
N GLN A 33 -1.31 -10.79 -4.16
CA GLN A 33 -2.35 -11.58 -3.49
C GLN A 33 -2.20 -11.58 -1.97
N LYS A 34 -1.10 -11.04 -1.42
CA LYS A 34 -1.01 -10.81 0.01
C LYS A 34 -2.04 -9.80 0.46
N THR A 35 -2.54 -10.02 1.67
CA THR A 35 -3.55 -9.17 2.29
C THR A 35 -3.08 -7.73 2.37
N ILE A 36 -4.00 -6.76 2.33
CA ILE A 36 -3.66 -5.34 2.52
C ILE A 36 -2.89 -5.13 3.82
N ARG A 37 -3.25 -5.87 4.88
CA ARG A 37 -2.54 -5.83 6.17
C ARG A 37 -1.07 -6.26 6.04
N ASP A 38 -0.79 -7.33 5.31
CA ASP A 38 0.57 -7.83 5.07
C ASP A 38 1.37 -6.90 4.15
N GLN A 39 0.73 -6.28 3.16
CA GLN A 39 1.36 -5.26 2.32
C GLN A 39 1.81 -4.08 3.17
N ILE A 40 0.91 -3.54 3.98
CA ILE A 40 1.19 -2.42 4.89
C ILE A 40 2.29 -2.79 5.88
N ALA A 41 2.23 -3.98 6.48
CA ALA A 41 3.27 -4.45 7.41
C ALA A 41 4.65 -4.53 6.73
N SER A 42 4.68 -4.95 5.46
CA SER A 42 5.91 -5.00 4.67
C SER A 42 6.45 -3.59 4.38
N ILE A 43 5.59 -2.65 3.97
CA ILE A 43 5.97 -1.25 3.72
C ILE A 43 6.52 -0.61 5.00
N VAL A 44 5.78 -0.71 6.11
CA VAL A 44 6.19 -0.17 7.43
C VAL A 44 7.54 -0.74 7.87
N ALA A 45 7.79 -2.03 7.62
CA ALA A 45 9.07 -2.66 7.96
C ALA A 45 10.22 -2.19 7.05
N VAL A 46 9.99 -2.08 5.75
CA VAL A 46 11.02 -1.68 4.76
C VAL A 46 11.43 -0.22 4.93
N PHE A 47 10.46 0.67 5.17
CA PHE A 47 10.71 2.10 5.37
C PHE A 47 10.96 2.47 6.84
N GLU A 48 11.01 1.49 7.74
CA GLU A 48 11.23 1.68 9.19
C GLU A 48 10.28 2.72 9.83
N LEU A 49 9.01 2.72 9.41
CA LEU A 49 8.05 3.73 9.83
C LEU A 49 7.70 3.60 11.32
N PRO A 50 7.46 4.72 12.02
CA PRO A 50 7.22 4.71 13.47
C PRO A 50 5.91 3.99 13.81
N LYS A 51 5.92 3.22 14.91
CA LYS A 51 4.71 2.53 15.41
C LYS A 51 3.89 3.37 16.39
N LEU A 52 4.50 4.44 16.91
CA LEU A 52 3.91 5.35 17.86
C LEU A 52 4.03 6.78 17.33
N ASP A 53 3.03 7.61 17.59
CA ASP A 53 3.11 9.04 17.32
C ASP A 53 3.99 9.75 18.36
N ASN A 54 4.20 11.06 18.20
CA ASN A 54 4.99 11.87 19.13
C ASN A 54 4.36 11.98 20.54
N GLY A 55 3.07 11.60 20.69
CA GLY A 55 2.36 11.52 21.96
C GLY A 55 2.44 10.15 22.64
N GLY A 56 3.03 9.15 21.98
CA GLY A 56 3.09 7.77 22.45
C GLY A 56 1.86 6.92 22.13
N ASN A 57 0.94 7.40 21.27
CA ASN A 57 -0.21 6.64 20.82
C ASN A 57 0.17 5.69 19.69
N PRO A 58 -0.39 4.46 19.64
CA PRO A 58 -0.23 3.57 18.49
C PRO A 58 -0.67 4.23 17.17
N ILE A 59 0.10 4.02 16.11
CA ILE A 59 -0.27 4.44 14.75
C ILE A 59 -0.83 3.23 14.01
N GLN A 60 -2.01 3.41 13.42
CA GLN A 60 -2.53 2.56 12.36
C GLN A 60 -2.12 3.12 11.01
N TYR A 61 -1.64 2.25 10.14
CA TYR A 61 -1.38 2.59 8.75
C TYR A 61 -2.51 2.05 7.88
N LEU A 62 -2.96 2.87 6.94
CA LEU A 62 -3.95 2.53 5.92
C LEU A 62 -3.32 2.72 4.55
N LEU A 63 -3.73 1.90 3.58
CA LEU A 63 -3.34 2.05 2.19
C LEU A 63 -4.53 2.63 1.45
N GLY A 64 -4.30 3.66 0.65
CA GLY A 64 -5.31 4.21 -0.25
C GLY A 64 -4.78 4.30 -1.66
N GLN A 65 -5.69 4.39 -2.63
CA GLN A 65 -5.41 4.59 -4.04
C GLN A 65 -5.84 6.00 -4.41
N PHE A 66 -4.93 6.73 -5.07
CA PHE A 66 -5.28 7.98 -5.72
C PHE A 66 -6.13 7.68 -6.96
N MET A 67 -7.30 8.30 -7.03
CA MET A 67 -8.20 8.21 -8.18
C MET A 67 -8.15 9.52 -8.98
N ASP A 68 -8.29 9.43 -10.30
CA ASP A 68 -8.23 10.58 -11.21
C ASP A 68 -9.35 11.63 -10.97
N ASP A 69 -10.42 11.25 -10.26
CA ASP A 69 -11.54 12.13 -9.90
C ASP A 69 -11.27 12.99 -8.66
N GLY A 70 -10.12 12.79 -8.00
CA GLY A 70 -9.71 13.50 -6.80
C GLY A 70 -10.30 12.95 -5.51
N GLU A 71 -10.98 11.80 -5.55
CA GLU A 71 -11.43 11.08 -4.35
C GLU A 71 -10.48 9.92 -4.02
N ASP A 72 -9.78 10.03 -2.90
CA ASP A 72 -8.91 8.97 -2.41
C ASP A 72 -9.73 7.78 -1.91
N LYS A 73 -9.46 6.59 -2.46
CA LYS A 73 -10.13 5.36 -2.04
C LYS A 73 -9.28 4.60 -1.03
N ILE A 74 -9.78 4.45 0.19
CA ILE A 74 -9.13 3.58 1.19
C ILE A 74 -9.36 2.12 0.82
N LEU A 75 -8.27 1.33 0.86
CA LEU A 75 -8.31 -0.11 0.68
C LEU A 75 -8.62 -0.74 2.05
N GLU A 76 -9.89 -1.09 2.24
CA GLU A 76 -10.38 -1.79 3.43
C GLU A 76 -9.68 -3.13 3.62
N PHE A 77 -9.43 -3.51 4.87
CA PHE A 77 -8.77 -4.78 5.20
C PHE A 77 -9.66 -5.99 4.93
N GLU A 78 -10.96 -5.84 5.11
CA GLU A 78 -11.96 -6.90 4.97
C GLU A 78 -13.13 -6.42 4.11
N ASP A 79 -13.75 -7.31 3.35
CA ASP A 79 -15.03 -7.03 2.69
C ASP A 79 -16.22 -7.10 3.66
N VAL A 80 -17.42 -6.88 3.13
CA VAL A 80 -18.69 -6.95 3.88
C VAL A 80 -18.97 -8.32 4.48
N ASP A 81 -18.31 -9.37 3.99
CA ASP A 81 -18.43 -10.74 4.47
C ASP A 81 -17.31 -11.10 5.48
N GLY A 82 -16.42 -10.15 5.81
CA GLY A 82 -15.28 -10.33 6.72
C GLY A 82 -14.09 -11.06 6.10
N ARG A 83 -13.98 -11.09 4.77
CA ARG A 83 -12.85 -11.73 4.08
C ARG A 83 -11.73 -10.73 3.88
N GLU A 84 -10.52 -11.12 4.28
CA GLU A 84 -9.33 -10.30 4.05
C GLU A 84 -9.16 -10.00 2.56
N GLN A 85 -8.94 -8.71 2.25
CA GLN A 85 -8.74 -8.22 0.90
C GLN A 85 -7.25 -8.11 0.57
N ALA A 86 -6.92 -8.17 -0.71
CA ALA A 86 -5.60 -7.97 -1.29
C ALA A 86 -5.64 -6.88 -2.38
N LEU A 87 -4.46 -6.49 -2.91
CA LEU A 87 -4.38 -5.44 -3.94
C LEU A 87 -5.16 -5.82 -5.21
N ILE A 88 -5.16 -7.11 -5.57
CA ILE A 88 -5.87 -7.61 -6.75
C ILE A 88 -7.40 -7.44 -6.63
N ASP A 89 -7.95 -7.50 -5.42
CA ASP A 89 -9.40 -7.34 -5.21
C ASP A 89 -9.87 -5.91 -5.48
N TYR A 90 -8.95 -4.95 -5.36
CA TYR A 90 -9.16 -3.54 -5.71
C TYR A 90 -8.80 -3.21 -7.16
N ASN A 91 -8.43 -4.23 -7.96
CA ASN A 91 -7.98 -4.07 -9.34
C ASN A 91 -6.74 -3.15 -9.47
N ILE A 92 -5.87 -3.11 -8.46
CA ILE A 92 -4.61 -2.35 -8.54
C ILE A 92 -3.73 -2.92 -9.64
N GLN A 93 -3.23 -2.04 -10.50
CA GLN A 93 -2.35 -2.36 -11.63
C GLN A 93 -0.93 -1.83 -11.39
N PRO A 94 0.07 -2.39 -12.09
CA PRO A 94 1.39 -1.78 -12.16
C PRO A 94 1.30 -0.34 -12.68
N GLY A 95 2.01 0.58 -12.03
CA GLY A 95 2.00 2.02 -12.30
C GLY A 95 0.95 2.80 -11.51
N ASP A 96 0.00 2.14 -10.86
CA ASP A 96 -1.00 2.81 -10.02
C ASP A 96 -0.32 3.58 -8.87
N HIS A 97 -0.95 4.70 -8.49
CA HIS A 97 -0.48 5.54 -7.40
C HIS A 97 -1.27 5.25 -6.13
N LEU A 98 -0.55 4.76 -5.13
CA LEU A 98 -1.05 4.51 -3.79
C LEU A 98 -0.47 5.52 -2.81
N HIS A 99 -1.15 5.74 -1.70
CA HIS A 99 -0.60 6.44 -0.55
C HIS A 99 -0.74 5.62 0.73
N LEU A 100 0.21 5.80 1.63
CA LEU A 100 0.18 5.25 2.98
C LEU A 100 -0.19 6.36 3.95
N ILE A 101 -1.37 6.24 4.58
CA ILE A 101 -1.90 7.20 5.54
C ILE A 101 -1.59 6.72 6.95
N SER A 102 -1.09 7.62 7.80
CA SER A 102 -0.87 7.36 9.22
C SER A 102 -2.03 7.93 10.07
N VAL A 103 -2.66 7.07 10.87
CA VAL A 103 -3.80 7.42 11.73
C VAL A 103 -3.45 7.09 13.18
N PRO A 104 -3.29 8.09 14.07
CA PRO A 104 -3.12 7.84 15.50
C PRO A 104 -4.39 7.20 16.08
N ILE A 105 -4.22 6.04 16.74
CA ILE A 105 -5.28 5.42 17.52
C ILE A 105 -5.19 5.99 18.94
N ALA A 106 -5.97 7.03 19.22
CA ALA A 106 -6.18 7.48 20.58
C ALA A 106 -6.99 6.42 21.33
N GLY A 107 -6.47 5.97 22.47
CA GLY A 107 -7.20 5.13 23.42
C GLY A 107 -8.19 5.92 24.28
#